data_AF-A0A4Z0F703-F1
#
_entry.id   AF-A0A4Z0F703-F1
#
_cell.length_a   1.000
_cell.length_b   1.000
_cell.length_c   1.000
_cell.angle_alpha   90.00
_cell.angle_beta   90.00
_cell.angle_gamma   90.00
#
_symmetry.space_group_name_H-M   'P 1'
#
loop_
_entity.id
_entity.type
_entity.pdbx_description
1 polymer ?
#
loop_
_entity_poly.entity_id
_entity_poly.type
_entity_poly.pdbx_seq_one_letter_code
_entity_poly.pdbx_strand_id
1 'polypeptide(L)' 'MTKRVRIENADDSDHKLVVQVWDEGHRHEEDAMRSEHKLPHPCSMVEVDVWKGSYIVIKEIDED' A
#
# COMPACT_ATOMS: atom_id res chain seq x y z
N MET A 1 0.28 16.29 -10.39
CA MET A 1 -0.91 15.44 -10.65
C MET A 1 -1.02 14.45 -9.51
N THR A 2 -2.13 14.49 -8.79
CA THR A 2 -2.46 13.51 -7.75
C THR A 2 -3.39 12.46 -8.36
N LYS A 3 -3.20 11.20 -7.99
CA LYS A 3 -4.03 10.07 -8.40
C LYS A 3 -4.58 9.41 -7.14
N ARG A 4 -5.87 9.08 -7.17
CA ARG A 4 -6.51 8.22 -6.17
C ARG A 4 -6.53 6.79 -6.70
N VAL A 5 -6.05 5.85 -5.91
CA VAL A 5 -5.94 4.43 -6.26
C VAL A 5 -6.71 3.62 -5.22
N ARG A 6 -7.66 2.79 -5.68
CA ARG A 6 -8.38 1.83 -4.84
C ARG A 6 -7.73 0.47 -4.97
N ILE A 7 -7.41 -0.15 -3.85
CA ILE A 7 -6.82 -1.48 -3.76
C ILE A 7 -7.77 -2.34 -2.92
N GLU A 8 -8.06 -3.53 -3.43
CA GLU A 8 -9.01 -4.47 -2.83
C GLU A 8 -8.34 -5.84 -2.78
N ASN A 9 -8.44 -6.50 -1.63
CA ASN A 9 -8.11 -7.91 -1.50
C ASN A 9 -9.24 -8.72 -2.14
N ALA A 10 -9.10 -8.98 -3.44
CA ALA A 10 -10.11 -9.65 -4.26
C ALA A 10 -9.90 -11.18 -4.32
N ASP A 11 -9.35 -11.77 -3.26
CA ASP A 11 -9.16 -13.21 -3.11
C ASP A 11 -10.35 -13.87 -2.40
N ASP A 12 -10.61 -15.14 -2.69
CA ASP A 12 -11.58 -15.98 -1.97
C ASP A 12 -10.95 -16.83 -0.85
N SER A 13 -9.63 -16.77 -0.72
CA SER A 13 -8.83 -17.39 0.32
C SER A 13 -8.35 -16.41 1.41
N ASP A 14 -7.76 -16.92 2.49
CA ASP A 14 -7.36 -16.12 3.68
C ASP A 14 -6.01 -15.38 3.50
N HIS A 15 -5.63 -15.05 2.28
CA HIS A 15 -4.43 -14.24 2.03
C HIS A 15 -4.62 -12.84 2.61
N LYS A 16 -3.61 -12.36 3.34
CA LYS A 16 -3.65 -11.05 4.02
C LYS A 16 -2.71 -10.12 3.28
N LEU A 17 -3.22 -8.95 2.91
CA LEU A 17 -2.41 -7.95 2.20
C LEU A 17 -2.04 -6.80 3.12
N VAL A 18 -0.87 -6.23 2.89
CA VAL A 18 -0.44 -4.95 3.44
C VAL A 18 -0.16 -4.00 2.28
N VAL A 19 -0.83 -2.86 2.29
CA VAL A 19 -0.63 -1.78 1.33
C VAL A 19 0.14 -0.67 2.04
N GLN A 20 1.33 -0.38 1.53
CA GLN A 20 2.17 0.71 2.02
C GLN A 20 2.24 1.81 0.96
N VAL A 21 2.22 3.07 1.41
CA VAL A 21 2.51 4.24 0.58
C VAL A 21 3.83 4.82 1.05
N TRP A 22 4.72 5.06 0.10
CA TRP A 22 6.07 5.55 0.34
C TRP A 22 6.31 6.85 -0.41
N ASP A 23 7.16 7.70 0.16
CA ASP A 23 7.70 8.90 -0.45
C ASP A 23 9.17 8.67 -0.81
N GLU A 24 9.54 9.01 -2.04
CA GLU A 24 10.94 9.02 -2.51
C GLU A 24 11.73 10.06 -1.70
N GLY A 25 12.86 9.65 -1.15
CA GLY A 25 13.79 10.54 -0.47
C GLY A 25 14.39 11.57 -1.44
N HIS A 26 14.74 12.75 -0.93
CA HIS A 26 15.36 13.80 -1.74
C HIS A 26 16.85 13.96 -1.39
N ARG A 27 17.73 14.14 -2.39
CA ARG A 27 19.18 14.42 -2.21
C ARG A 27 19.87 13.49 -1.19
N HIS A 28 19.88 12.19 -1.48
CA HIS A 28 20.52 11.14 -0.67
C HIS A 28 19.80 10.80 0.65
N GLU A 29 18.61 11.36 0.89
CA GLU A 29 17.73 10.86 1.93
C GLU A 29 17.13 9.51 1.50
N GLU A 30 16.86 8.65 2.49
CA GLU A 30 16.16 7.39 2.30
C GLU A 30 14.66 7.64 2.04
N ASP A 31 14.02 6.70 1.35
CA ASP A 31 12.58 6.71 1.18
C ASP A 31 11.88 6.54 2.52
N ALA A 32 10.75 7.24 2.70
CA ALA A 32 10.00 7.21 3.94
C ALA A 32 8.61 6.59 3.73
N MET A 33 8.26 5.63 4.58
CA MET A 33 6.90 5.09 4.58
C MET A 33 5.94 6.13 5.15
N ARG A 34 4.99 6.57 4.33
CA ARG A 34 3.97 7.55 4.71
C ARG A 34 2.80 6.90 5.45
N SER A 35 2.35 5.74 4.97
CA SER A 35 1.23 5.03 5.59
C SER A 35 1.26 3.54 5.27
N GLU A 36 0.71 2.74 6.18
CA GLU A 36 0.49 1.31 6.02
C GLU A 36 -0.97 0.97 6.32
N HIS A 37 -1.57 0.11 5.50
CA HIS A 37 -2.94 -0.34 5.62
C HIS A 37 -2.99 -1.86 5.50
N LYS A 38 -3.54 -2.52 6.51
CA LYS A 38 -3.77 -3.97 6.48
C LYS A 38 -5.12 -4.24 5.82
N LEU A 39 -5.15 -5.20 4.92
CA LEU A 39 -6.33 -5.74 4.25
C LEU A 39 -6.46 -7.23 4.64
N PRO A 40 -6.98 -7.52 5.85
CA PRO A 40 -6.79 -8.80 6.53
C PRO A 40 -7.78 -9.90 6.12
N HIS A 41 -8.74 -9.59 5.23
CA HIS A 41 -9.77 -10.55 4.83
C HIS A 41 -10.24 -10.27 3.39
N PRO A 42 -10.90 -11.23 2.73
CA PRO A 42 -11.56 -11.02 1.44
C PRO A 42 -12.41 -9.75 1.41
N CYS A 43 -12.40 -9.06 0.28
CA CYS A 43 -13.10 -7.81 0.00
C CYS A 43 -12.69 -6.61 0.87
N SER A 44 -11.70 -6.75 1.76
CA SER A 44 -11.13 -5.57 2.44
C SER A 44 -10.47 -4.67 1.42
N MET A 45 -10.67 -3.36 1.56
CA MET A 45 -10.20 -2.38 0.59
C MET A 45 -9.69 -1.10 1.24
N VAL A 46 -8.79 -0.43 0.53
CA VAL A 46 -8.26 0.88 0.89
C VAL A 46 -8.22 1.78 -0.34
N GLU A 47 -8.48 3.06 -0.15
CA GLU A 47 -8.18 4.09 -1.13
C GLU A 47 -6.97 4.90 -0.64
N VAL A 48 -5.98 5.06 -1.51
CA VAL A 48 -4.77 5.84 -1.22
C VAL A 48 -4.54 6.89 -2.31
N ASP A 49 -4.00 8.03 -1.91
CA ASP A 49 -3.62 9.10 -2.83
C ASP A 49 -2.10 9.08 -3.05
N VAL A 50 -1.70 9.09 -4.32
CA VAL A 50 -0.30 9.16 -4.75
C VAL A 50 -0.07 10.34 -5.70
N TRP A 51 1.13 10.88 -5.65
CA TRP A 51 1.62 11.96 -6.50
C TRP A 51 3.06 11.70 -6.95
N LYS A 52 3.64 12.64 -7.70
CA LYS A 52 5.03 12.55 -8.17
C LYS A 52 5.98 12.41 -6.97
N GLY A 53 6.84 11.39 -7.00
CA GLY A 53 7.76 11.10 -5.90
C GLY A 53 7.12 10.26 -4.79
N SER A 54 5.99 9.60 -5.07
CA SER A 54 5.41 8.61 -4.15
C SER A 54 5.00 7.36 -4.89
N TYR A 55 5.07 6.22 -4.20
CA TYR A 55 4.78 4.92 -4.76
C TYR A 55 4.02 4.03 -3.76
N ILE A 56 3.40 2.99 -4.28
CA ILE A 56 2.63 2.01 -3.50
C ILE A 56 3.40 0.69 -3.52
N VAL A 57 3.55 0.07 -2.36
CA VAL A 57 4.05 -1.29 -2.21
C VAL A 57 2.90 -2.15 -1.68
N ILE A 58 2.60 -3.25 -2.38
CA ILE A 58 1.60 -4.23 -1.97
C ILE A 58 2.35 -5.51 -1.61
N LYS A 59 2.13 -6.02 -0.40
CA LYS A 59 2.75 -7.25 0.10
C LYS A 59 1.66 -8.22 0.53
N GLU A 60 1.80 -9.47 0.13
CA GLU A 60 1.13 -10.57 0.82
C GLU A 60 1.91 -10.89 2.09
N ILE A 61 1.20 -11.15 3.19
CA ILE A 61 1.79 -11.53 4.46
C ILE A 61 1.21 -12.87 4.92
N ASP A 62 2.10 -13.77 5.34
CA ASP A 62 1.73 -14.97 6.10
C ASP A 62 1.50 -14.57 7.57
N GLU A 63 0.59 -15.25 8.27
CA GLU A 63 0.53 -15.13 9.73
C GLU A 63 1.70 -15.91 10.35
N ASP A 64 2.52 -15.22 11.16
CA ASP A 64 3.39 -15.86 12.17
C ASP A 64 2.58 -16.31 13.39
#